data_AF-A0A6H5GEY3-F1
#
_entry.id   AF-A0A6H5GEY3-F1
#
_cell.length_a   1.000
_cell.length_b   1.000
_cell.length_c   1.000
_cell.angle_alpha   90.00
_cell.angle_beta   90.00
_cell.angle_gamma   90.00
#
_symmetry.space_group_name_H-M   'P 1'
#
loop_
_entity.id
_entity.type
_entity.pdbx_description
1 polymer ?
#
loop_
_entity_poly.entity_id
_entity_poly.type
_entity_poly.pdbx_seq_one_letter_code
_entity_poly.pdbx_strand_id
1 'polypeptide(L)'
;MTMPKYNKIEVNRTEWEVPERYMQLQPVGSGSYGQVCSALDTKYNVRVAIKKLPRPFHSVVHAKRTYRELRMLKHMCHENVIGLLDVFHGARSLDEFNQLYLVMHLLGADLNNIVRTQRLTDEHVQFLVYQILRGLKYIHSAGIIHRDLKPSNIAVNADCELKIIDFGLARPTENEMTGYVATRWYRAPEIMLNWMHYNQTVDIWSVGCIMAELLTGRTLFPGNDHIHQLNLIMEILGTPAAEFMQKISSESVSINK
;
A
#
# COMPACT_ATOMS: atom_id res chain seq x y z
N MET A 1 -36.11 -1.64 -3.35
CA MET A 1 -35.11 -1.62 -2.24
C MET A 1 -35.10 -0.21 -1.67
N THR A 2 -35.43 -0.06 -0.39
CA THR A 2 -35.26 1.20 0.35
C THR A 2 -33.78 1.54 0.44
N MET A 3 -33.41 2.80 0.18
CA MET A 3 -32.04 3.28 0.38
C MET A 3 -31.64 3.02 1.84
N PRO A 4 -30.41 2.53 2.11
CA PRO A 4 -29.93 2.39 3.48
C PRO A 4 -29.94 3.75 4.18
N LYS A 5 -30.33 3.78 5.45
CA LYS A 5 -30.24 4.98 6.28
C LYS A 5 -28.78 5.19 6.70
N TYR A 6 -28.37 6.46 6.74
CA TYR A 6 -27.01 6.86 7.11
C TYR A 6 -27.02 7.67 8.40
N ASN A 7 -25.99 7.44 9.21
CA ASN A 7 -25.68 8.24 10.39
C ASN A 7 -24.51 9.17 10.11
N LYS A 8 -24.61 10.40 10.60
CA LYS A 8 -23.49 11.35 10.64
C LYS A 8 -22.80 11.27 11.99
N ILE A 9 -21.49 11.03 11.97
CA ILE A 9 -20.66 10.84 13.16
C ILE A 9 -19.37 11.64 12.98
N GLU A 10 -18.93 12.38 14.00
CA GLU A 10 -17.62 13.03 13.96
C GLU A 10 -16.53 12.09 14.49
N VAL A 11 -15.48 11.87 13.69
CA VAL A 11 -14.32 11.03 14.03
C VAL A 11 -13.05 11.79 13.72
N ASN A 12 -12.19 12.02 14.71
CA ASN A 12 -10.98 12.86 14.65
C ASN A 12 -11.19 14.16 13.83
N ARG A 13 -12.21 14.94 14.20
CA ARG A 13 -12.53 16.24 13.56
C ARG A 13 -12.97 16.16 12.09
N THR A 14 -13.38 14.98 11.64
CA THR A 14 -13.91 14.76 10.30
C THR A 14 -15.32 14.19 10.41
N GLU A 15 -16.29 14.75 9.69
CA GLU A 15 -17.64 14.17 9.60
C GLU A 15 -17.61 12.89 8.77
N TRP A 16 -18.20 11.81 9.28
CA TRP A 16 -18.39 10.54 8.58
C TRP A 16 -19.87 10.30 8.36
N GLU A 17 -20.26 9.98 7.13
CA GLU A 17 -21.61 9.57 6.78
C GLU A 17 -21.61 8.08 6.43
N VAL A 18 -22.15 7.24 7.31
CA VAL A 18 -21.99 5.79 7.27
C VAL A 18 -23.34 5.09 7.44
N PRO A 19 -23.63 3.99 6.69
CA PRO A 19 -24.86 3.23 6.87
C PRO A 19 -25.07 2.76 8.32
N GLU A 20 -26.33 2.75 8.80
CA GLU A 20 -26.72 2.25 10.14
C GLU A 20 -26.20 0.83 10.45
N ARG A 21 -25.93 0.04 9.42
CA ARG A 21 -25.32 -1.30 9.49
C ARG A 21 -23.97 -1.30 10.21
N TYR A 22 -23.16 -0.26 10.05
CA TYR A 22 -21.83 -0.17 10.64
C TYR A 22 -21.89 0.64 11.93
N MET A 23 -21.73 -0.05 13.05
CA MET A 23 -21.84 0.54 14.38
C MET A 23 -20.50 0.60 15.09
N GLN A 24 -20.44 1.35 16.20
CA GLN A 24 -19.28 1.40 17.10
C GLN A 24 -17.98 1.79 16.39
N LEU A 25 -18.00 2.86 15.60
CA LEU A 25 -16.81 3.35 14.90
C LEU A 25 -15.72 3.74 15.91
N GLN A 26 -14.55 3.13 15.76
CA GLN A 26 -13.37 3.43 16.58
C GLN A 26 -12.19 3.75 15.66
N PRO A 27 -11.52 4.91 15.82
CA PRO A 27 -10.34 5.24 15.04
C PRO A 27 -9.23 4.18 15.23
N VAL A 28 -8.63 3.71 14.13
CA VAL A 28 -7.52 2.75 14.16
C VAL A 28 -6.23 3.39 13.63
N GLY A 29 -6.34 4.22 12.60
CA GLY A 29 -5.18 4.89 12.03
C GLY A 29 -5.56 6.10 11.17
N SER A 30 -4.62 7.02 11.04
CA SER A 30 -4.72 8.19 10.17
C SER A 30 -3.41 8.38 9.43
N GLY A 31 -3.46 8.57 8.13
CA GLY A 31 -2.27 8.83 7.31
C GLY A 31 -2.59 9.60 6.03
N SER A 32 -1.58 9.78 5.19
CA SER A 32 -1.69 10.44 3.88
C SER A 32 -2.74 9.80 2.96
N TYR A 33 -3.09 8.53 3.21
CA TYR A 33 -4.00 7.75 2.39
C TYR A 33 -5.44 7.71 2.94
N GLY A 34 -5.72 8.41 4.04
CA GLY A 34 -7.05 8.53 4.61
C GLY A 34 -7.13 8.17 6.08
N GLN A 35 -8.34 8.24 6.60
CA GLN A 35 -8.66 7.89 7.98
C GLN A 35 -9.34 6.54 7.99
N VAL A 36 -8.91 5.66 8.89
CA VAL A 36 -9.43 4.30 9.03
C VAL A 36 -10.07 4.15 10.40
N CYS A 37 -11.31 3.66 10.42
CA CYS A 37 -12.00 3.25 11.64
C CYS A 37 -12.29 1.75 11.59
N SER A 38 -12.22 1.08 12.74
CA SER A 38 -12.90 -0.19 12.90
C SER A 38 -14.40 0.05 13.13
N ALA A 39 -15.25 -0.87 12.70
CA ALA A 39 -16.67 -0.86 12.97
C ALA A 39 -17.20 -2.29 13.10
N LEU A 40 -18.30 -2.46 13.82
CA LEU A 40 -19.08 -3.70 13.81
C LEU A 40 -20.02 -3.70 12.62
N ASP A 41 -19.87 -4.64 11.70
CA ASP A 41 -20.84 -4.92 10.66
C ASP A 41 -21.96 -5.79 11.23
N THR A 42 -23.11 -5.18 11.54
CA THR A 42 -24.26 -5.86 12.16
C THR A 42 -24.93 -6.90 11.26
N LYS A 43 -24.72 -6.84 9.94
CA LYS A 43 -25.30 -7.83 9.00
C LYS A 43 -24.62 -9.19 9.12
N TYR A 44 -23.31 -9.20 9.28
CA TYR A 44 -22.50 -10.41 9.36
C TYR A 44 -21.93 -10.67 10.76
N ASN A 45 -22.15 -9.75 11.69
CA ASN A 45 -21.64 -9.78 13.06
C ASN A 45 -20.11 -9.93 13.14
N VAL A 46 -19.40 -9.18 12.31
CA VAL A 46 -17.92 -9.18 12.25
C VAL A 46 -17.38 -7.77 12.33
N ARG A 47 -16.15 -7.61 12.86
CA ARG A 47 -15.44 -6.34 12.80
C ARG A 47 -14.81 -6.13 11.43
N VAL A 48 -14.95 -4.90 10.92
CA VAL A 48 -14.43 -4.47 9.63
C VAL A 48 -13.60 -3.20 9.78
N ALA A 49 -12.71 -2.93 8.83
CA ALA A 49 -12.04 -1.65 8.68
C ALA A 49 -12.77 -0.83 7.61
N ILE A 50 -13.14 0.40 7.96
CA ILE A 50 -13.74 1.38 7.05
C ILE A 50 -12.73 2.49 6.82
N LYS A 51 -12.30 2.66 5.58
CA LYS A 51 -11.37 3.72 5.15
C LYS A 51 -12.14 4.82 4.45
N LYS A 52 -12.10 6.04 5.00
CA LYS A 52 -12.59 7.26 4.35
C LYS A 52 -11.48 7.85 3.49
N LEU A 53 -11.71 7.98 2.18
CA LEU A 53 -10.74 8.58 1.28
C LEU A 53 -10.69 10.11 1.44
N PRO A 54 -9.50 10.73 1.57
CA PRO A 54 -9.38 12.16 1.80
C PRO A 54 -9.49 12.91 0.46
N ARG A 55 -10.55 13.71 0.30
CA ARG A 55 -10.78 14.56 -0.87
C ARG A 55 -10.54 13.82 -2.21
N PRO A 56 -11.24 12.70 -2.47
CA PRO A 56 -10.94 11.77 -3.55
C PRO A 56 -10.93 12.40 -4.95
N PHE A 57 -11.64 13.52 -5.13
CA PHE A 57 -11.85 14.17 -6.43
C PHE A 57 -11.24 15.59 -6.52
N HIS A 58 -10.38 15.98 -5.57
CA HIS A 58 -9.80 17.34 -5.52
C HIS A 58 -8.93 17.70 -6.74
N SER A 59 -8.31 16.71 -7.38
CA SER A 59 -7.62 16.90 -8.65
C SER A 59 -7.68 15.64 -9.50
N VAL A 60 -7.37 15.76 -10.78
CA VAL A 60 -7.31 14.62 -11.72
C VAL A 60 -6.40 13.50 -11.22
N VAL A 61 -5.29 13.85 -10.56
CA VAL A 61 -4.35 12.87 -9.99
C VAL A 61 -4.99 12.10 -8.83
N HIS A 62 -5.69 12.78 -7.92
CA HIS A 62 -6.41 12.16 -6.80
C HIS A 62 -7.58 11.30 -7.29
N ALA A 63 -8.33 11.77 -8.28
CA ALA A 63 -9.45 11.01 -8.86
C ALA A 63 -8.96 9.73 -9.54
N LYS A 64 -7.90 9.81 -10.35
CA LYS A 64 -7.27 8.62 -10.97
C LYS A 64 -6.74 7.63 -9.94
N ARG A 65 -6.17 8.14 -8.84
CA ARG A 65 -5.69 7.31 -7.73
C ARG A 65 -6.86 6.59 -7.03
N THR A 66 -7.91 7.32 -6.66
CA THR A 66 -9.13 6.77 -6.04
C THR A 66 -9.75 5.68 -6.90
N TYR A 67 -9.95 5.95 -8.19
CA TYR A 67 -10.51 4.97 -9.11
C TYR A 67 -9.64 3.72 -9.21
N ARG A 68 -8.32 3.87 -9.27
CA ARG A 68 -7.40 2.74 -9.35
C ARG A 68 -7.44 1.90 -8.09
N GLU A 69 -7.39 2.52 -6.92
CA GLU A 69 -7.47 1.81 -5.64
C GLU A 69 -8.77 1.01 -5.53
N LEU A 70 -9.92 1.62 -5.82
CA LEU A 70 -11.22 0.95 -5.82
C LEU A 70 -11.24 -0.22 -6.82
N ARG A 71 -10.75 0.00 -8.04
CA ARG A 71 -10.69 -1.04 -9.06
C ARG A 71 -9.83 -2.22 -8.65
N MET A 72 -8.67 -1.97 -8.07
CA MET A 72 -7.75 -3.01 -7.62
C MET A 72 -8.41 -3.81 -6.49
N LEU A 73 -8.89 -3.15 -5.44
CA LEU A 73 -9.55 -3.81 -4.31
C LEU A 73 -10.74 -4.68 -4.72
N LYS A 74 -11.49 -4.27 -5.75
CA LYS A 74 -12.60 -5.05 -6.30
C LYS A 74 -12.16 -6.31 -7.06
N HIS A 75 -10.96 -6.32 -7.67
CA HIS A 75 -10.44 -7.45 -8.44
C HIS A 75 -9.58 -8.42 -7.62
N MET A 76 -9.03 -7.99 -6.49
CA MET A 76 -8.18 -8.83 -5.65
C MET A 76 -9.01 -9.87 -4.89
N CYS A 77 -8.71 -11.15 -5.10
CA CYS A 77 -9.31 -12.27 -4.40
C CYS A 77 -8.21 -13.28 -4.05
N HIS A 78 -7.48 -13.01 -2.97
CA HIS A 78 -6.38 -13.86 -2.52
C HIS A 78 -6.19 -13.71 -1.01
N GLU A 79 -5.85 -14.79 -0.30
CA GLU A 79 -5.74 -14.77 1.17
C GLU A 79 -4.67 -13.79 1.67
N ASN A 80 -3.57 -13.63 0.94
CA ASN A 80 -2.49 -12.71 1.28
C ASN A 80 -2.59 -11.31 0.63
N VAL A 81 -3.74 -10.97 0.07
CA VAL A 81 -4.00 -9.66 -0.53
C VAL A 81 -5.31 -9.09 -0.01
N ILE A 82 -5.35 -7.82 0.36
CA ILE A 82 -6.60 -7.21 0.83
C ILE A 82 -7.61 -7.08 -0.31
N GLY A 83 -8.85 -7.49 -0.03
CA GLY A 83 -10.00 -7.34 -0.92
C GLY A 83 -11.02 -6.36 -0.35
N LEU A 84 -11.96 -5.97 -1.20
CA LEU A 84 -13.10 -5.12 -0.84
C LEU A 84 -14.27 -5.97 -0.32
N LEU A 85 -14.79 -5.63 0.86
CA LEU A 85 -16.03 -6.21 1.39
C LEU A 85 -17.27 -5.41 0.98
N ASP A 86 -17.15 -4.08 0.99
CA ASP A 86 -18.23 -3.16 0.65
C ASP A 86 -17.64 -1.80 0.21
N VAL A 87 -18.44 -1.00 -0.48
CA VAL A 87 -18.11 0.38 -0.87
C VAL A 87 -19.38 1.21 -0.84
N PHE A 88 -19.32 2.39 -0.21
CA PHE A 88 -20.47 3.27 -0.10
C PHE A 88 -20.11 4.75 -0.13
N HIS A 89 -21.13 5.57 -0.38
CA HIS A 89 -21.14 7.03 -0.25
C HIS A 89 -22.49 7.49 0.28
N GLY A 90 -22.54 8.69 0.87
CA GLY A 90 -23.80 9.31 1.37
C GLY A 90 -24.53 10.18 0.34
N ALA A 91 -23.90 10.50 -0.79
CA ALA A 91 -24.46 11.39 -1.82
C ALA A 91 -25.76 10.87 -2.43
N ARG A 92 -26.73 11.77 -2.68
CA ARG A 92 -28.03 11.45 -3.30
C ARG A 92 -28.04 11.66 -4.81
N SER A 93 -27.06 12.39 -5.32
CA SER A 93 -26.85 12.67 -6.74
C SER A 93 -25.35 12.63 -7.08
N LEU A 94 -25.02 12.67 -8.37
CA LEU A 94 -23.64 12.76 -8.82
C LEU A 94 -22.99 14.09 -8.42
N ASP A 95 -23.75 15.19 -8.39
CA ASP A 95 -23.26 16.52 -8.02
C ASP A 95 -22.85 16.59 -6.53
N GLU A 96 -23.49 15.78 -5.69
CA GLU A 96 -23.16 15.66 -4.26
C GLU A 96 -22.01 14.67 -3.97
N PHE A 97 -21.54 13.92 -4.98
CA PHE A 97 -20.58 12.84 -4.80
C PHE A 97 -19.17 13.36 -4.52
N ASN A 98 -18.86 13.56 -3.24
CA ASN A 98 -17.59 14.12 -2.78
C ASN A 98 -16.81 13.19 -1.83
N GLN A 99 -17.44 12.11 -1.35
CA GLN A 99 -16.89 11.20 -0.34
C GLN A 99 -17.06 9.76 -0.79
N LEU A 100 -16.05 8.94 -0.51
CA LEU A 100 -16.06 7.52 -0.80
C LEU A 100 -15.45 6.76 0.38
N TYR A 101 -16.13 5.68 0.77
CA TYR A 101 -15.75 4.82 1.87
C TYR A 101 -15.52 3.40 1.36
N LEU A 102 -14.42 2.79 1.81
CA LEU A 102 -14.03 1.43 1.45
C LEU A 102 -14.09 0.56 2.70
N VAL A 103 -14.80 -0.56 2.62
CA VAL A 103 -14.91 -1.52 3.73
C VAL A 103 -14.07 -2.75 3.40
N MET A 104 -13.21 -3.15 4.34
CA MET A 104 -12.26 -4.25 4.21
C MET A 104 -12.24 -5.06 5.51
N HIS A 105 -11.58 -6.22 5.49
CA HIS A 105 -11.31 -6.94 6.73
C HIS A 105 -10.49 -6.07 7.70
N LEU A 106 -10.87 -6.07 8.97
CA LEU A 106 -10.06 -5.45 10.02
C LEU A 106 -8.82 -6.31 10.25
N LEU A 107 -7.65 -5.69 10.11
CA LEU A 107 -6.37 -6.33 10.39
C LEU A 107 -5.81 -5.79 11.72
N GLY A 108 -4.97 -6.59 12.39
CA GLY A 108 -4.51 -6.31 13.74
C GLY A 108 -3.48 -5.17 13.78
N ALA A 109 -2.29 -5.43 13.26
CA ALA A 109 -1.19 -4.47 13.22
C ALA A 109 -0.49 -4.51 11.87
N ASP A 110 0.18 -3.42 11.48
CA ASP A 110 1.13 -3.46 10.38
C ASP A 110 2.51 -3.96 10.81
N LEU A 111 3.28 -4.44 9.85
CA LEU A 111 4.60 -5.04 10.09
C LEU A 111 5.61 -4.01 10.62
N ASN A 112 5.46 -2.71 10.31
CA ASN A 112 6.31 -1.68 10.88
C ASN A 112 6.14 -1.58 12.41
N ASN A 113 4.91 -1.73 12.92
CA ASN A 113 4.67 -1.76 14.37
C ASN A 113 5.16 -3.07 15.01
N ILE A 114 4.98 -4.22 14.33
CA ILE A 114 5.43 -5.52 14.83
C ILE A 114 6.95 -5.55 14.99
N VAL A 115 7.70 -5.15 13.98
CA VAL A 115 9.18 -5.15 14.01
C VAL A 115 9.73 -4.27 15.13
N ARG A 116 9.05 -3.15 15.46
CA ARG A 116 9.48 -2.24 16.52
C ARG A 116 9.19 -2.75 17.93
N THR A 117 8.19 -3.61 18.08
CA THR A 117 7.66 -4.00 19.40
C THR A 117 7.95 -5.46 19.76
N GLN A 118 8.29 -6.29 18.78
CA GLN A 118 8.47 -7.72 18.97
C GLN A 118 9.79 -8.19 18.36
N ARG A 119 10.41 -9.20 18.99
CA ARG A 119 11.50 -9.96 18.37
C ARG A 119 10.91 -11.13 17.61
N LEU A 120 11.21 -11.21 16.32
CA LEU A 120 10.77 -12.31 15.46
C LEU A 120 11.81 -13.43 15.49
N THR A 121 11.34 -14.68 15.38
CA THR A 121 12.18 -15.86 15.20
C THR A 121 12.33 -16.12 13.71
N ASP A 122 13.31 -16.93 13.32
CA ASP A 122 13.51 -17.31 11.92
C ASP A 122 12.26 -17.96 11.31
N GLU A 123 11.51 -18.74 12.09
CA GLU A 123 10.23 -19.33 11.68
C GLU A 123 9.17 -18.26 11.40
N HIS A 124 9.05 -17.23 12.26
CA HIS A 124 8.17 -16.10 12.00
C HIS A 124 8.57 -15.37 10.71
N VAL A 125 9.87 -15.11 10.51
CA VAL A 125 10.36 -14.44 9.30
C VAL A 125 10.06 -15.27 8.05
N GLN A 126 10.33 -16.58 8.09
CA GLN A 126 10.06 -17.49 6.97
C GLN A 126 8.57 -17.47 6.60
N PHE A 127 7.69 -17.57 7.59
CA PHE A 127 6.24 -17.60 7.35
C PHE A 127 5.70 -16.27 6.81
N LEU A 128 6.17 -15.14 7.34
CA LEU A 128 5.78 -13.81 6.87
C LEU A 128 6.27 -13.55 5.44
N VAL A 129 7.54 -13.82 5.15
CA VAL A 129 8.11 -13.64 3.79
C VAL A 129 7.44 -14.56 2.78
N TYR A 130 7.16 -15.81 3.15
CA TYR A 130 6.39 -16.73 2.31
C TYR A 130 5.03 -16.14 1.91
N GLN A 131 4.28 -15.61 2.87
CA GLN A 131 2.96 -15.01 2.61
C GLN A 131 3.05 -13.76 1.72
N ILE A 132 4.08 -12.92 1.92
CA ILE A 132 4.32 -11.75 1.04
C ILE A 132 4.56 -12.22 -0.40
N LEU A 133 5.46 -13.19 -0.59
CA LEU A 133 5.79 -13.72 -1.92
C LEU A 133 4.59 -14.42 -2.58
N ARG A 134 3.78 -15.16 -1.80
CA ARG A 134 2.55 -15.79 -2.29
C ARG A 134 1.54 -14.73 -2.77
N GLY A 135 1.34 -13.66 -2.00
CA GLY A 135 0.50 -12.53 -2.39
C GLY A 135 1.03 -11.78 -3.62
N LEU A 136 2.34 -11.52 -3.69
CA LEU A 136 2.97 -10.87 -4.84
C LEU A 136 2.87 -11.72 -6.11
N LYS A 137 3.04 -13.05 -6.02
CA LYS A 137 2.83 -13.94 -7.16
C LYS A 137 1.44 -13.75 -7.77
N TYR A 138 0.40 -13.66 -6.92
CA TYR A 138 -0.97 -13.38 -7.38
C TYR A 138 -1.07 -12.01 -8.06
N ILE A 139 -0.56 -10.95 -7.42
CA ILE A 139 -0.59 -9.57 -7.96
C ILE A 139 0.13 -9.49 -9.31
N HIS A 140 1.33 -10.06 -9.42
CA HIS A 140 2.15 -10.08 -10.63
C HIS A 140 1.51 -10.91 -11.74
N SER A 141 0.85 -12.02 -11.41
CA SER A 141 0.11 -12.82 -12.41
C SER A 141 -1.07 -12.08 -13.03
N ALA A 142 -1.60 -11.05 -12.36
CA ALA A 142 -2.61 -10.15 -12.89
C ALA A 142 -2.02 -8.95 -13.68
N GLY A 143 -0.71 -8.95 -13.94
CA GLY A 143 -0.01 -7.88 -14.68
C GLY A 143 0.09 -6.57 -13.90
N ILE A 144 0.05 -6.63 -12.56
CA ILE A 144 0.07 -5.47 -11.67
C ILE A 144 1.40 -5.43 -10.91
N ILE A 145 1.96 -4.24 -10.75
CA ILE A 145 3.15 -3.99 -9.91
C ILE A 145 2.70 -3.14 -8.72
N HIS A 146 3.12 -3.51 -7.49
CA HIS A 146 2.70 -2.84 -6.27
C HIS A 146 3.38 -1.47 -6.09
N ARG A 147 4.71 -1.40 -6.30
CA ARG A 147 5.55 -0.18 -6.33
C ARG A 147 5.77 0.58 -5.01
N ASP A 148 4.99 0.32 -3.97
CA ASP A 148 5.16 0.94 -2.64
C ASP A 148 5.12 -0.13 -1.54
N LEU A 149 5.76 -1.28 -1.77
CA LEU A 149 5.83 -2.33 -0.76
C LEU A 149 6.80 -1.88 0.35
N LYS A 150 6.31 -1.91 1.59
CA LYS A 150 7.03 -1.50 2.81
C LYS A 150 6.30 -2.07 4.02
N PRO A 151 6.92 -2.16 5.20
CA PRO A 151 6.30 -2.81 6.36
C PRO A 151 4.95 -2.18 6.78
N SER A 152 4.74 -0.87 6.60
CA SER A 152 3.44 -0.24 6.88
C SER A 152 2.32 -0.57 5.87
N ASN A 153 2.67 -1.15 4.72
CA ASN A 153 1.73 -1.64 3.71
C ASN A 153 1.56 -3.17 3.78
N ILE A 154 2.00 -3.78 4.87
CA ILE A 154 1.85 -5.20 5.17
C ILE A 154 1.14 -5.29 6.52
N ALA A 155 -0.09 -5.81 6.52
CA ALA A 155 -0.88 -5.94 7.74
C ALA A 155 -1.03 -7.40 8.14
N VAL A 156 -0.98 -7.65 9.45
CA VAL A 156 -0.87 -8.97 10.07
C VAL A 156 -1.88 -9.07 11.23
N ASN A 157 -2.51 -10.22 11.40
CA ASN A 157 -3.39 -10.50 12.54
C ASN A 157 -2.67 -11.28 13.66
N ALA A 158 -3.40 -11.62 14.72
CA ALA A 158 -2.84 -12.33 15.88
C ALA A 158 -2.32 -13.75 15.53
N ASP A 159 -2.87 -14.35 14.48
CA ASP A 159 -2.51 -15.69 13.99
C ASP A 159 -1.36 -15.65 12.97
N CYS A 160 -0.68 -14.51 12.83
CA CYS A 160 0.40 -14.27 11.85
C CYS A 160 -0.05 -14.40 10.38
N GLU A 161 -1.36 -14.30 10.11
CA GLU A 161 -1.87 -14.21 8.74
C GLU A 161 -1.68 -12.80 8.21
N LEU A 162 -1.11 -12.70 7.02
CA LEU A 162 -0.69 -11.45 6.41
C LEU A 162 -1.58 -11.10 5.22
N LYS A 163 -1.85 -9.80 5.03
CA LYS A 163 -2.39 -9.23 3.80
C LYS A 163 -1.55 -8.04 3.33
N ILE A 164 -1.21 -8.03 2.05
CA ILE A 164 -0.67 -6.85 1.35
C ILE A 164 -1.81 -5.83 1.20
N ILE A 165 -1.53 -4.57 1.58
CA ILE A 165 -2.50 -3.46 1.53
C ILE A 165 -1.97 -2.27 0.72
N ASP A 166 -2.87 -1.33 0.40
CA ASP A 166 -2.61 -0.07 -0.31
C ASP A 166 -2.11 -0.18 -1.77
N PHE A 167 -3.08 -0.29 -2.68
CA PHE A 167 -2.86 -0.29 -4.13
C PHE A 167 -2.90 1.11 -4.76
N GLY A 168 -2.85 2.19 -3.98
CA GLY A 168 -3.01 3.56 -4.49
C GLY A 168 -1.95 3.95 -5.53
N LEU A 169 -0.78 3.31 -5.49
CA LEU A 169 0.32 3.54 -6.43
C LEU A 169 0.55 2.40 -7.42
N ALA A 170 -0.18 1.29 -7.28
CA ALA A 170 -0.06 0.14 -8.15
C ALA A 170 -0.35 0.53 -9.61
N ARG A 171 0.27 -0.13 -10.58
CA ARG A 171 0.02 0.11 -12.02
C ARG A 171 0.16 -1.16 -12.85
N PRO A 172 -0.50 -1.23 -14.03
CA PRO A 172 -0.18 -2.21 -15.05
C PRO A 172 1.28 -2.08 -15.49
N THR A 173 1.90 -3.20 -15.83
CA THR A 173 3.30 -3.32 -16.27
C THR A 173 3.64 -2.45 -17.50
N GLU A 174 2.66 -2.11 -18.32
CA GLU A 174 2.85 -1.47 -19.64
C GLU A 174 2.91 0.07 -19.66
N ASN A 175 2.74 0.76 -18.52
CA ASN A 175 2.72 2.23 -18.51
C ASN A 175 4.09 2.83 -18.18
N GLU A 176 4.47 3.93 -18.85
CA GLU A 176 5.57 4.81 -18.44
C GLU A 176 5.48 5.16 -16.95
N MET A 177 6.61 5.05 -16.26
CA MET A 177 6.62 5.03 -14.80
C MET A 177 7.32 6.26 -14.22
N THR A 178 6.57 7.16 -13.61
CA THR A 178 7.09 8.40 -13.03
C THR A 178 7.78 8.17 -11.66
N GLY A 179 8.87 8.91 -11.40
CA GLY A 179 9.50 9.04 -10.09
C GLY A 179 8.58 9.61 -9.01
N TYR A 180 8.89 9.34 -7.73
CA TYR A 180 7.98 9.57 -6.60
C TYR A 180 8.69 10.10 -5.34
N VAL A 181 7.96 10.85 -4.49
CA VAL A 181 8.44 11.44 -3.22
C VAL A 181 7.66 10.83 -2.05
N ALA A 182 8.24 9.82 -1.40
CA ALA A 182 7.80 9.24 -0.12
C ALA A 182 8.96 8.42 0.47
N THR A 183 8.71 7.62 1.51
CA THR A 183 9.71 6.72 2.11
C THR A 183 10.42 5.90 1.04
N ARG A 184 11.75 6.05 0.99
CA ARG A 184 12.62 5.52 -0.09
C ARG A 184 13.34 4.22 0.27
N TRP A 185 13.34 3.85 1.55
CA TRP A 185 14.19 2.79 2.11
C TRP A 185 13.97 1.39 1.50
N TYR A 186 12.77 1.14 0.98
CA TYR A 186 12.38 -0.14 0.38
C TYR A 186 12.33 -0.10 -1.14
N ARG A 187 12.74 1.00 -1.78
CA ARG A 187 12.66 1.16 -3.24
C ARG A 187 13.88 0.57 -3.92
N ALA A 188 13.63 -0.08 -5.04
CA ALA A 188 14.67 -0.56 -5.92
C ALA A 188 15.48 0.61 -6.51
N PRO A 189 16.81 0.47 -6.68
CA PRO A 189 17.67 1.55 -7.17
C PRO A 189 17.26 2.06 -8.56
N GLU A 190 16.70 1.20 -9.42
CA GLU A 190 16.17 1.58 -10.73
C GLU A 190 15.01 2.58 -10.66
N ILE A 191 14.15 2.47 -9.65
CA ILE A 191 13.07 3.45 -9.42
C ILE A 191 13.66 4.80 -9.01
N MET A 192 14.75 4.78 -8.24
CA MET A 192 15.39 6.00 -7.73
C MET A 192 16.14 6.77 -8.81
N LEU A 193 16.70 6.04 -9.78
CA LEU A 193 17.41 6.60 -10.93
C LEU A 193 16.47 6.97 -12.08
N ASN A 194 15.15 6.84 -11.89
CA ASN A 194 14.11 7.14 -12.87
C ASN A 194 14.32 6.37 -14.19
N TRP A 195 14.80 5.12 -14.11
CA TRP A 195 14.84 4.21 -15.25
C TRP A 195 13.43 4.05 -15.80
N MET A 196 13.24 4.35 -17.08
CA MET A 196 11.89 4.45 -17.66
C MET A 196 11.22 3.08 -17.84
N HIS A 197 11.99 2.00 -17.75
CA HIS A 197 11.52 0.63 -17.94
C HIS A 197 11.90 -0.28 -16.76
N TYR A 198 11.24 -0.12 -15.63
CA TYR A 198 11.27 -1.14 -14.57
C TYR A 198 10.04 -2.06 -14.65
N ASN A 199 10.19 -3.27 -14.11
CA ASN A 199 9.16 -4.29 -14.15
C ASN A 199 8.81 -4.76 -12.72
N GLN A 200 8.08 -5.87 -12.59
CA GLN A 200 7.65 -6.44 -11.32
C GLN A 200 8.78 -6.79 -10.33
N THR A 201 10.05 -6.88 -10.76
CA THR A 201 11.21 -7.16 -9.90
C THR A 201 11.46 -6.08 -8.84
N VAL A 202 10.95 -4.86 -9.04
CA VAL A 202 11.07 -3.80 -8.03
C VAL A 202 10.38 -4.15 -6.71
N ASP A 203 9.29 -4.94 -6.78
CA ASP A 203 8.62 -5.41 -5.57
C ASP A 203 9.46 -6.47 -4.86
N ILE A 204 10.23 -7.28 -5.60
CA ILE A 204 11.15 -8.28 -5.04
C ILE A 204 12.30 -7.61 -4.28
N TRP A 205 12.83 -6.51 -4.80
CA TRP A 205 13.78 -5.68 -4.05
C TRP A 205 13.20 -5.23 -2.71
N SER A 206 11.98 -4.71 -2.72
CA SER A 206 11.29 -4.30 -1.49
C SER A 206 11.13 -5.46 -0.50
N VAL A 207 10.81 -6.67 -0.97
CA VAL A 207 10.76 -7.87 -0.12
C VAL A 207 12.12 -8.17 0.51
N GLY A 208 13.22 -8.06 -0.24
CA GLY A 208 14.58 -8.23 0.30
C GLY A 208 14.89 -7.25 1.43
N CYS A 209 14.57 -5.98 1.26
CA CYS A 209 14.72 -4.97 2.31
C CYS A 209 13.86 -5.29 3.55
N ILE A 210 12.60 -5.68 3.34
CA ILE A 210 11.69 -6.07 4.43
C ILE A 210 12.23 -7.29 5.18
N MET A 211 12.66 -8.33 4.46
CA MET A 211 13.22 -9.55 5.06
C MET A 211 14.45 -9.26 5.90
N ALA A 212 15.38 -8.44 5.41
CA ALA A 212 16.56 -8.04 6.17
C ALA A 212 16.19 -7.27 7.45
N GLU A 213 15.19 -6.39 7.38
CA GLU A 213 14.68 -5.66 8.54
C GLU A 213 13.97 -6.58 9.55
N LEU A 214 13.24 -7.60 9.08
CA LEU A 214 12.63 -8.61 9.95
C LEU A 214 13.68 -9.44 10.71
N LEU A 215 14.80 -9.77 10.07
CA LEU A 215 15.90 -10.55 10.67
C LEU A 215 16.73 -9.74 11.65
N THR A 216 16.96 -8.45 11.36
CA THR A 216 17.91 -7.62 12.12
C THR A 216 17.25 -6.63 13.08
N GLY A 217 15.94 -6.39 12.92
CA GLY A 217 15.21 -5.34 13.62
C GLY A 217 15.60 -3.92 13.19
N ARG A 218 16.34 -3.77 12.09
CA ARG A 218 16.85 -2.47 11.60
C ARG A 218 16.58 -2.32 10.11
N THR A 219 16.14 -1.14 9.70
CA THR A 219 16.01 -0.80 8.27
C THR A 219 17.35 -1.02 7.55
N LEU A 220 17.33 -1.77 6.45
CA LEU A 220 18.54 -2.16 5.72
C LEU A 220 19.27 -0.96 5.08
N PHE A 221 18.51 -0.03 4.48
CA PHE A 221 19.06 1.14 3.78
C PHE A 221 18.35 2.43 4.25
N PRO A 222 18.71 3.02 5.40
CA PRO A 222 18.06 4.19 5.96
C PRO A 222 18.61 5.52 5.40
N GLY A 223 18.55 5.72 4.08
CA GLY A 223 19.09 6.91 3.41
C GLY A 223 18.29 8.19 3.67
N ASN A 224 19.01 9.27 3.95
CA ASN A 224 18.45 10.61 4.21
C ASN A 224 17.90 11.29 2.95
N ASP A 225 18.53 11.02 1.81
CA ASP A 225 18.17 11.51 0.47
C ASP A 225 18.46 10.43 -0.58
N HIS A 226 18.23 10.72 -1.87
CA HIS A 226 18.41 9.74 -2.94
C HIS A 226 19.88 9.32 -3.13
N ILE A 227 20.82 10.24 -2.97
CA ILE A 227 22.25 9.97 -3.15
C ILE A 227 22.76 9.13 -1.99
N HIS A 228 22.43 9.52 -0.76
CA HIS A 228 22.79 8.74 0.43
C HIS A 228 22.20 7.33 0.38
N GLN A 229 20.94 7.18 -0.05
CA GLN A 229 20.32 5.86 -0.22
C GLN A 229 21.10 4.97 -1.21
N LEU A 230 21.49 5.52 -2.36
CA LEU A 230 22.27 4.77 -3.36
C LEU A 230 23.65 4.39 -2.83
N ASN A 231 24.31 5.28 -2.08
CA ASN A 231 25.59 4.99 -1.45
C ASN A 231 25.49 3.81 -0.46
N LEU A 232 24.45 3.78 0.39
CA LEU A 232 24.22 2.66 1.32
C LEU A 232 23.97 1.34 0.58
N ILE A 233 23.27 1.39 -0.56
CA ILE A 233 23.05 0.21 -1.41
C ILE A 233 24.38 -0.31 -1.96
N MET A 234 25.21 0.58 -2.52
CA MET A 234 26.50 0.22 -3.10
C MET A 234 27.53 -0.23 -2.06
N GLU A 235 27.43 0.24 -0.81
CA GLU A 235 28.30 -0.21 0.28
C GLU A 235 28.11 -1.71 0.60
N ILE A 236 26.87 -2.21 0.51
CA ILE A 236 26.54 -3.62 0.79
C ILE A 236 26.68 -4.49 -0.45
N LEU A 237 26.20 -4.03 -1.62
CA LEU A 237 26.14 -4.84 -2.84
C LEU A 237 27.30 -4.61 -3.81
N GLY A 238 28.16 -3.62 -3.53
CA GLY A 238 29.20 -3.17 -4.45
C GLY A 238 28.68 -2.17 -5.49
N THR A 239 29.62 -1.56 -6.21
CA THR A 239 29.30 -0.68 -7.35
C THR A 239 28.79 -1.49 -8.53
N PRO A 240 27.78 -1.00 -9.28
CA PRO A 240 27.31 -1.69 -10.47
C PRO A 240 28.42 -1.82 -11.53
N ALA A 241 28.40 -2.92 -12.28
CA ALA A 241 29.31 -3.12 -13.40
C ALA A 241 29.17 -2.01 -14.44
N ALA A 242 30.25 -1.71 -15.19
CA ALA A 242 30.26 -0.67 -16.21
C ALA A 242 29.16 -0.85 -17.26
N GLU A 243 28.84 -2.09 -17.65
CA GLU A 243 27.74 -2.43 -18.56
C GLU A 243 26.36 -2.03 -17.99
N PHE A 244 26.16 -2.19 -16.68
CA PHE A 244 24.94 -1.76 -16.01
C PHE A 244 24.87 -0.23 -15.93
N MET A 245 26.01 0.43 -15.67
CA MET A 245 26.10 1.90 -15.66
C MET A 245 25.79 2.51 -17.03
N GLN A 246 26.16 1.86 -18.13
CA GLN A 246 25.83 2.32 -19.48
C GLN A 246 24.32 2.32 -19.76
N LYS A 247 23.56 1.39 -19.18
CA LYS A 247 22.09 1.39 -19.26
C LYS A 247 21.47 2.58 -18.53
N ILE A 248 22.16 3.15 -17.53
CA ILE A 248 21.73 4.38 -16.82
C ILE A 248 21.88 5.61 -17.70
N SER A 249 23.00 5.72 -18.42
CA SER A 249 23.35 6.92 -19.18
C SER A 249 22.67 7.00 -20.55
N SER A 250 22.31 5.86 -21.16
CA SER A 250 21.67 5.84 -22.48
C SER A 250 20.23 6.36 -22.50
N GLU A 251 19.51 6.34 -21.36
CA GLU A 251 18.11 6.79 -21.27
C GLU A 251 17.92 8.16 -20.60
N SER A 252 18.97 8.72 -19.97
CA SER A 252 18.91 10.02 -19.29
C SER A 252 19.16 11.24 -20.19
N VAL A 253 19.31 11.05 -21.51
CA VAL A 253 19.44 12.15 -22.49
C VAL A 253 18.21 12.17 -23.42
N SER A 254 17.05 12.55 -22.90
CA SER A 254 15.93 13.09 -23.69
C SER A 254 14.96 13.94 -22.86
N ILE A 255 15.44 14.58 -21.78
CA ILE A 255 14.70 15.68 -21.14
C ILE A 255 15.40 16.98 -21.54
N ASN A 256 15.13 17.40 -22.78
CA ASN A 256 15.13 18.79 -23.28
C ASN A 256 15.16 18.77 -24.81
N LYS A 257 13.99 18.64 -25.42
CA LYS A 257 13.56 19.41 -26.58
C LYS A 257 12.05 19.60 -26.52
#